data_AF-A0A929FG86-F1
#
_entry.id   AF-A0A929FG86-F1
#
_cell.length_a   1.000
_cell.length_b   1.000
_cell.length_c   1.000
_cell.angle_alpha   90.00
_cell.angle_beta   90.00
_cell.angle_gamma   90.00
#
_symmetry.space_group_name_H-M   'P 1'
#
loop_
_entity.id
_entity.type
_entity.pdbx_description
1 polymer ?
#
loop_
_entity_poly.entity_id
_entity_poly.type
_entity_poly.pdbx_seq_one_letter_code
_entity_poly.pdbx_strand_id
1 'polypeptide(L)'
;MIHQVFDLDYWNQVFPIDRFQKLFPDYRYKDDFIRPWGITSPFHLVMHEHWKHQQLMQTQEATTPIDIFVWGYGEPDKREVTKIGGLPYYPSSRPWPRTENNKPFEFFAQFCFKDSLDICGSLPGDILVIFENPDLTDYSSGQCPIFHFEWVSIGDFPLVSYHDVLAFNPARLPCYGVIHRTSELITEPMSGIKIGGTPSWIHYEEFLPGSFLFQIPSLSPAASLPYPFVNTPFVYASPSTQYGRVRLGTYPPWHYLGHPILWTNMGCMYFFFDGSEFYWIGHN
;
A
#
# COMPACT_ATOMS: atom_id res chain seq x y z
N MET A 1 4.60 -0.01 19.53
CA MET A 1 4.56 -0.82 18.31
C MET A 1 3.14 -1.30 18.07
N ILE A 2 2.47 -0.67 17.12
CA ILE A 2 1.09 -0.97 16.73
C ILE A 2 1.10 -2.09 15.68
N HIS A 3 1.85 -1.93 14.60
CA HIS A 3 1.94 -2.87 13.49
C HIS A 3 2.74 -4.12 13.85
N GLN A 4 2.44 -5.23 13.16
CA GLN A 4 3.36 -6.37 13.10
C GLN A 4 4.59 -5.98 12.30
N VAL A 5 5.78 -6.35 12.78
CA VAL A 5 7.06 -6.12 12.10
C VAL A 5 7.32 -7.23 11.08
N PHE A 6 7.80 -6.84 9.90
CA PHE A 6 8.25 -7.73 8.85
C PHE A 6 9.57 -8.40 9.26
N ASP A 7 9.57 -9.73 9.33
CA ASP A 7 10.75 -10.52 9.67
C ASP A 7 11.63 -10.74 8.43
N LEU A 8 12.49 -9.76 8.14
CA LEU A 8 13.38 -9.81 6.97
C LEU A 8 14.30 -11.03 6.99
N ASP A 9 14.77 -11.46 8.16
CA ASP A 9 15.67 -12.61 8.29
C ASP A 9 14.97 -13.93 7.95
N TYR A 10 13.73 -14.11 8.41
CA TYR A 10 12.89 -15.22 7.99
C TYR A 10 12.69 -15.21 6.47
N TRP A 11 12.31 -14.06 5.88
CA TRP A 11 12.03 -13.99 4.45
C TRP A 11 13.28 -14.14 3.57
N ASN A 12 14.46 -13.75 4.06
CA ASN A 12 15.75 -14.04 3.43
C ASN A 12 16.01 -15.56 3.34
N GLN A 13 15.58 -16.34 4.35
CA GLN A 13 15.69 -17.80 4.31
C GLN A 13 14.66 -18.42 3.36
N VAL A 14 13.45 -17.85 3.26
CA VAL A 14 12.41 -18.30 2.33
C VAL A 14 12.80 -17.98 0.88
N PHE A 15 13.40 -16.82 0.63
CA PHE A 15 13.80 -16.33 -0.69
C PHE A 15 15.32 -16.10 -0.79
N PRO A 16 16.14 -17.17 -0.69
CA PRO A 16 17.58 -17.01 -0.72
C PRO A 16 18.03 -16.50 -2.09
N ILE A 17 18.77 -15.38 -2.09
CA ILE A 17 19.16 -14.67 -3.32
C ILE A 17 19.88 -15.56 -4.34
N ASP A 18 20.76 -16.45 -3.88
CA ASP A 18 21.50 -17.38 -4.74
C ASP A 18 20.58 -18.34 -5.50
N ARG A 19 19.51 -18.80 -4.84
CA ARG A 19 18.52 -19.67 -5.49
C ARG A 19 17.77 -18.88 -6.55
N PHE A 20 17.42 -17.64 -6.24
CA PHE A 20 16.67 -16.80 -7.14
C PHE A 20 17.48 -16.41 -8.39
N GLN A 21 18.72 -15.95 -8.21
CA GLN A 21 19.63 -15.67 -9.33
C GLN A 21 19.86 -16.89 -10.24
N LYS A 22 19.83 -18.11 -9.68
CA LYS A 22 19.92 -19.35 -10.47
C LYS A 22 18.63 -19.70 -11.20
N LEU A 23 17.47 -19.48 -10.58
CA LEU A 23 16.17 -19.78 -11.19
C LEU A 23 15.79 -18.77 -12.27
N PHE A 24 16.28 -17.55 -12.14
CA PHE A 24 16.01 -16.46 -13.07
C PHE A 24 17.32 -15.78 -13.47
N PRO A 25 18.20 -16.46 -14.21
CA PRO A 25 19.52 -15.92 -14.58
C PRO A 25 19.42 -14.72 -15.54
N ASP A 26 18.34 -14.67 -16.33
CA ASP A 26 18.00 -13.53 -17.19
C ASP A 26 17.25 -12.43 -16.45
N TYR A 27 16.92 -12.63 -15.17
CA TYR A 27 16.37 -11.61 -14.29
C TYR A 27 17.49 -10.68 -13.85
N ARG A 28 17.96 -9.91 -14.83
CA ARG A 28 18.91 -8.85 -14.58
C ARG A 28 18.17 -7.76 -13.84
N TYR A 29 18.71 -7.39 -12.68
CA TYR A 29 18.29 -6.21 -11.91
C TYR A 29 18.15 -4.92 -12.74
N LYS A 30 18.76 -4.88 -13.94
CA LYS A 30 18.81 -3.70 -14.80
C LYS A 30 17.72 -3.62 -15.87
N ASP A 31 17.03 -4.72 -16.20
CA ASP A 31 16.12 -4.76 -17.35
C ASP A 31 14.64 -4.85 -16.88
N ASP A 32 14.07 -3.66 -16.64
CA ASP A 32 12.64 -3.27 -16.57
C ASP A 32 11.66 -3.98 -15.61
N PHE A 33 11.90 -5.23 -15.18
CA PHE A 33 11.00 -5.97 -14.29
C PHE A 33 11.30 -5.78 -12.79
N ILE A 34 12.51 -5.34 -12.43
CA ILE A 34 12.85 -4.79 -11.10
C ILE A 34 13.34 -3.33 -11.21
N ARG A 35 12.88 -2.59 -12.21
CA ARG A 35 12.74 -1.16 -11.89
C ARG A 35 11.71 -1.07 -10.75
N PRO A 36 11.86 -0.14 -9.80
CA PRO A 36 11.16 -0.10 -8.52
C PRO A 36 9.68 0.24 -8.70
N TRP A 37 8.92 -0.54 -9.47
CA TRP A 37 7.53 -0.26 -9.78
C TRP A 37 6.58 -0.69 -8.66
N GLY A 38 7.01 -1.56 -7.74
CA GLY A 38 6.19 -1.87 -6.56
C GLY A 38 6.71 -2.94 -5.61
N ILE A 39 6.80 -2.62 -4.33
CA ILE A 39 6.84 -3.60 -3.25
C ILE A 39 5.42 -4.09 -3.00
N THR A 40 5.07 -5.21 -3.64
CA THR A 40 3.72 -5.80 -3.56
C THR A 40 3.67 -7.13 -2.81
N SER A 41 4.83 -7.64 -2.40
CA SER A 41 4.95 -8.95 -1.74
C SER A 41 6.22 -9.02 -0.89
N PRO A 42 6.33 -9.99 0.04
CA PRO A 42 7.54 -10.21 0.83
C PRO A 42 8.77 -10.46 -0.04
N PHE A 43 8.57 -11.15 -1.18
CA PHE A 43 9.62 -11.38 -2.16
C PHE A 43 10.21 -10.07 -2.70
N HIS A 44 9.36 -9.13 -3.12
CA HIS A 44 9.84 -7.85 -3.65
C HIS A 44 10.65 -7.08 -2.62
N LEU A 45 10.22 -7.08 -1.36
CA LEU A 45 10.93 -6.38 -0.30
C LEU A 45 12.31 -7.00 -0.04
N VAL A 46 12.40 -8.33 0.05
CA VAL A 46 13.68 -9.03 0.24
C VAL A 46 14.66 -8.73 -0.90
N MET A 47 14.19 -8.80 -2.15
CA MET A 47 15.02 -8.46 -3.31
C MET A 47 15.47 -7.00 -3.24
N HIS A 48 14.55 -6.08 -2.98
CA HIS A 48 14.88 -4.67 -2.87
C HIS A 48 15.93 -4.40 -1.79
N GLU A 49 15.80 -4.97 -0.60
CA GLU A 49 16.78 -4.81 0.48
C GLU A 49 18.18 -5.30 0.08
N HIS A 50 18.26 -6.46 -0.58
CA HIS A 50 19.53 -6.97 -1.09
C HIS A 50 20.18 -6.04 -2.13
N TRP A 51 19.40 -5.56 -3.09
CA TRP A 51 19.91 -4.64 -4.10
C TRP A 51 20.34 -3.30 -3.52
N LYS A 52 19.52 -2.72 -2.64
CA LYS A 52 19.85 -1.47 -1.97
C LYS A 52 21.16 -1.60 -1.19
N HIS A 53 21.34 -2.70 -0.47
CA HIS A 53 22.60 -2.99 0.23
C HIS A 53 23.79 -3.03 -0.76
N GLN A 54 23.65 -3.65 -1.93
CA GLN A 54 24.70 -3.66 -2.95
C GLN A 54 25.00 -2.27 -3.50
N GLN A 55 23.97 -1.45 -3.75
CA GLN A 55 24.13 -0.06 -4.21
C GLN A 55 24.87 0.78 -3.18
N LEU A 56 24.46 0.72 -1.91
CA LEU A 56 25.09 1.50 -0.84
C LEU A 56 26.57 1.17 -0.65
N MET A 57 26.98 -0.09 -0.89
CA MET A 57 28.38 -0.48 -0.90
C MET A 57 29.18 0.13 -2.06
N GLN A 58 28.53 0.48 -3.16
CA GLN A 58 29.17 1.00 -4.38
C GLN A 58 29.16 2.52 -4.44
N THR A 59 28.05 3.17 -4.09
CA THR A 59 27.82 4.59 -4.37
C THR A 59 27.98 5.49 -3.16
N GLN A 60 27.83 4.97 -1.94
CA GLN A 60 27.69 5.78 -0.70
C GLN A 60 26.61 6.86 -0.82
N GLU A 61 25.58 6.61 -1.63
CA GLU A 61 24.51 7.57 -1.86
C GLU A 61 23.71 7.85 -0.57
N ALA A 62 23.22 9.09 -0.45
CA ALA A 62 22.36 9.49 0.65
C ALA A 62 21.04 8.71 0.65
N THR A 63 20.56 8.38 1.84
CA THR A 63 19.28 7.71 2.04
C THR A 63 18.36 8.53 2.93
N THR A 64 17.06 8.24 2.81
CA THR A 64 16.03 8.78 3.70
C THR A 64 15.30 7.63 4.40
N PRO A 65 14.98 7.75 5.70
CA PRO A 65 14.21 6.72 6.40
C PRO A 65 12.79 6.64 5.87
N ILE A 66 12.26 5.42 5.80
CA ILE A 66 10.87 5.14 5.42
C ILE A 66 10.33 3.99 6.27
N ASP A 67 9.01 3.96 6.41
CA ASP A 67 8.28 2.76 6.83
C ASP A 67 7.49 2.22 5.63
N ILE A 68 7.82 1.01 5.18
CA ILE A 68 7.14 0.36 4.06
C ILE A 68 6.25 -0.79 4.55
N PHE A 69 5.11 -0.99 3.88
CA PHE A 69 4.13 -2.00 4.24
C PHE A 69 4.08 -3.13 3.21
N VAL A 70 4.18 -4.36 3.70
CA VAL A 70 3.86 -5.58 2.94
C VAL A 70 2.53 -6.12 3.45
N TRP A 71 1.62 -6.42 2.55
CA TRP A 71 0.25 -6.79 2.92
C TRP A 71 0.14 -8.19 3.53
N GLY A 72 -0.61 -8.28 4.62
CA GLY A 72 -1.26 -9.49 5.12
C GLY A 72 -2.71 -9.54 4.66
N TYR A 73 -3.19 -10.72 4.31
CA TYR A 73 -4.58 -10.95 3.92
C TYR A 73 -5.48 -11.10 5.14
N GLY A 74 -6.68 -10.51 5.10
CA GLY A 74 -7.71 -10.61 6.12
C GLY A 74 -7.82 -9.36 7.01
N GLU A 75 -8.70 -9.45 8.02
CA GLU A 75 -8.80 -8.45 9.08
C GLU A 75 -7.66 -8.62 10.09
N PRO A 76 -7.00 -7.54 10.53
CA PRO A 76 -5.98 -7.60 11.56
C PRO A 76 -6.60 -7.74 12.97
N ASP A 77 -5.87 -8.36 13.90
CA ASP A 77 -6.26 -8.45 15.32
C ASP A 77 -6.42 -7.07 15.97
N LYS A 78 -5.56 -6.12 15.59
CA LYS A 78 -5.60 -4.72 16.05
C LYS A 78 -6.28 -3.85 15.03
N ARG A 79 -7.26 -3.06 15.46
CA ARG A 79 -8.10 -2.27 14.58
C ARG A 79 -7.42 -0.99 14.07
N GLU A 80 -6.46 -0.50 14.83
CA GLU A 80 -5.70 0.73 14.62
C GLU A 80 -4.56 0.62 13.61
N VAL A 81 -4.26 -0.55 13.04
CA VAL A 81 -3.15 -0.71 12.07
C VAL A 81 -3.48 -0.06 10.72
N THR A 82 -2.47 0.18 9.89
CA THR A 82 -2.63 0.51 8.47
C THR A 82 -3.33 -0.64 7.76
N LYS A 83 -4.42 -0.35 7.03
CA LYS A 83 -5.24 -1.36 6.34
C LYS A 83 -6.08 -0.79 5.22
N ILE A 84 -6.53 -1.69 4.33
CA ILE A 84 -7.49 -1.42 3.27
C ILE A 84 -8.72 -2.30 3.51
N GLY A 85 -9.90 -1.71 3.40
CA GLY A 85 -11.16 -2.39 3.67
C GLY A 85 -11.27 -2.90 5.11
N GLY A 86 -12.33 -3.66 5.35
CA GLY A 86 -12.63 -4.18 6.68
C GLY A 86 -13.27 -3.15 7.61
N LEU A 87 -13.12 -3.33 8.92
CA LEU A 87 -13.78 -2.51 9.93
C LEU A 87 -12.87 -1.34 10.41
N PRO A 88 -13.16 -0.07 10.12
CA PRO A 88 -12.23 1.05 10.36
C PRO A 88 -12.04 1.37 11.83
N TYR A 89 -10.89 1.91 12.24
CA TYR A 89 -10.75 2.58 13.54
C TYR A 89 -11.47 3.93 13.47
N TYR A 90 -12.76 3.94 13.82
CA TYR A 90 -13.60 5.14 13.73
C TYR A 90 -14.53 5.27 14.95
N PRO A 91 -14.56 6.40 15.66
CA PRO A 91 -15.38 6.56 16.87
C PRO A 91 -16.87 6.62 16.53
N SER A 92 -17.71 5.86 17.24
CA SER A 92 -19.16 5.80 16.97
C SER A 92 -19.90 7.07 17.39
N SER A 93 -19.26 7.96 18.16
CA SER A 93 -19.79 9.28 18.49
C SER A 93 -19.64 10.29 17.35
N ARG A 94 -18.81 10.00 16.34
CA ARG A 94 -18.64 10.86 15.17
C ARG A 94 -19.68 10.51 14.10
N PRO A 95 -20.35 11.50 13.48
CA PRO A 95 -21.25 11.25 12.36
C PRO A 95 -20.49 10.59 11.21
N TRP A 96 -21.07 9.53 10.62
CA TRP A 96 -20.49 8.92 9.42
C TRP A 96 -20.48 9.92 8.25
N PRO A 97 -19.37 10.06 7.50
CA PRO A 97 -19.29 11.03 6.41
C PRO A 97 -20.28 10.72 5.29
N ARG A 98 -20.84 11.78 4.67
CA ARG A 98 -21.87 11.68 3.64
C ARG A 98 -21.56 12.57 2.45
N THR A 99 -21.93 12.11 1.25
CA THR A 99 -21.83 12.87 0.01
C THR A 99 -22.84 14.02 -0.02
N GLU A 100 -22.72 14.92 -1.00
CA GLU A 100 -23.70 16.01 -1.22
C GLU A 100 -25.14 15.49 -1.39
N ASN A 101 -25.29 14.29 -1.93
CA ASN A 101 -26.59 13.60 -2.09
C ASN A 101 -27.00 12.78 -0.86
N ASN A 102 -26.38 13.03 0.31
CA ASN A 102 -26.65 12.39 1.60
C ASN A 102 -26.41 10.86 1.63
N LYS A 103 -25.69 10.30 0.65
CA LYS A 103 -25.27 8.88 0.68
C LYS A 103 -24.06 8.74 1.61
N PRO A 104 -23.98 7.67 2.43
CA PRO A 104 -22.79 7.43 3.23
C PRO A 104 -21.58 7.17 2.31
N PHE A 105 -20.44 7.77 2.63
CA PHE A 105 -19.19 7.34 2.01
C PHE A 105 -18.85 5.89 2.41
N GLU A 106 -18.10 5.18 1.59
CA GLU A 106 -17.59 3.84 1.89
C GLU A 106 -16.23 3.94 2.59
N PHE A 107 -16.00 3.10 3.60
CA PHE A 107 -14.65 2.99 4.15
C PHE A 107 -13.71 2.38 3.12
N PHE A 108 -12.62 3.09 2.85
CA PHE A 108 -11.66 2.69 1.84
C PHE A 108 -10.38 2.13 2.48
N ALA A 109 -9.67 2.95 3.23
CA ALA A 109 -8.40 2.60 3.85
C ALA A 109 -8.12 3.45 5.08
N GLN A 110 -7.18 3.02 5.92
CA GLN A 110 -6.63 3.87 6.98
C GLN A 110 -5.12 3.70 7.07
N PHE A 111 -4.43 4.75 7.48
CA PHE A 111 -2.98 4.79 7.67
C PHE A 111 -2.66 5.20 9.08
N CYS A 112 -1.96 4.33 9.80
CA CYS A 112 -1.56 4.55 11.18
C CYS A 112 -0.11 5.01 11.22
N PHE A 113 0.11 6.22 11.72
CA PHE A 113 1.42 6.87 11.78
C PHE A 113 2.10 6.67 13.13
N LYS A 114 1.48 5.95 14.08
CA LYS A 114 1.96 5.85 15.46
C LYS A 114 3.37 5.29 15.57
N ASP A 115 3.72 4.34 14.70
CA ASP A 115 5.05 3.73 14.65
C ASP A 115 6.05 4.54 13.79
N SER A 116 5.61 5.62 13.14
CA SER A 116 6.36 6.42 12.16
C SER A 116 6.45 7.90 12.53
N LEU A 117 6.10 8.29 13.76
CA LEU A 117 6.11 9.70 14.19
C LEU A 117 7.51 10.33 14.17
N ASP A 118 8.56 9.53 14.28
CA ASP A 118 9.94 10.02 14.14
C ASP A 118 10.31 10.37 12.69
N ILE A 119 9.55 9.87 11.72
CA ILE A 119 9.67 10.20 10.29
C ILE A 119 8.74 11.37 9.94
N CYS A 120 7.48 11.32 10.40
CA CYS A 120 6.44 12.30 10.01
C CYS A 120 6.42 13.57 10.85
N GLY A 121 7.02 13.55 12.05
CA GLY A 121 6.88 14.62 13.02
C GLY A 121 5.49 14.63 13.68
N SER A 122 5.01 15.83 14.01
CA SER A 122 3.71 16.01 14.67
C SER A 122 2.57 16.03 13.65
N LEU A 123 1.54 15.22 13.88
CA LEU A 123 0.36 15.11 13.02
C LEU A 123 -0.92 15.43 13.81
N PRO A 124 -2.04 15.79 13.14
CA PRO A 124 -3.30 16.10 13.81
C PRO A 124 -3.95 14.92 14.57
N GLY A 125 -3.56 13.69 14.22
CA GLY A 125 -4.00 12.47 14.88
C GLY A 125 -3.03 11.32 14.64
N ASP A 126 -3.34 10.16 15.20
CA ASP A 126 -2.51 8.95 15.04
C ASP A 126 -2.83 8.19 13.75
N ILE A 127 -4.07 8.28 13.27
CA ILE A 127 -4.59 7.54 12.12
C ILE A 127 -5.32 8.49 11.18
N LEU A 128 -5.00 8.41 9.89
CA LEU A 128 -5.79 9.03 8.83
C LEU A 128 -6.75 7.98 8.25
N VAL A 129 -8.05 8.21 8.38
CA VAL A 129 -9.11 7.38 7.82
C VAL A 129 -9.55 7.98 6.50
N ILE A 130 -9.58 7.15 5.46
CA ILE A 130 -9.93 7.52 4.10
C ILE A 130 -11.25 6.85 3.74
N PHE A 131 -12.19 7.66 3.29
CA PHE A 131 -13.47 7.22 2.78
C PHE A 131 -13.61 7.60 1.30
N GLU A 132 -14.29 6.78 0.51
CA GLU A 132 -14.51 7.00 -0.92
C GLU A 132 -15.98 7.20 -1.25
N ASN A 133 -16.27 8.01 -2.25
CA ASN A 133 -17.63 8.22 -2.73
C ASN A 133 -18.10 7.00 -3.54
N PRO A 134 -19.16 6.29 -3.11
CA PRO A 134 -19.63 5.08 -3.79
C PRO A 134 -20.17 5.35 -5.21
N ASP A 135 -20.56 6.58 -5.53
CA ASP A 135 -21.10 6.92 -6.86
C ASP A 135 -20.01 7.12 -7.92
N LEU A 136 -18.73 7.21 -7.52
CA LEU A 136 -17.60 7.50 -8.41
C LEU A 136 -16.56 6.38 -8.44
N THR A 137 -17.00 5.14 -8.22
CA THR A 137 -16.14 3.95 -8.25
C THR A 137 -15.82 3.46 -9.66
N ASP A 138 -16.41 4.06 -10.71
CA ASP A 138 -16.08 3.72 -12.09
C ASP A 138 -14.79 4.43 -12.54
N TYR A 139 -13.66 3.83 -12.16
CA TYR A 139 -12.33 4.28 -12.54
C TYR A 139 -12.09 4.23 -14.06
N SER A 140 -12.94 3.53 -14.84
CA SER A 140 -12.79 3.49 -16.30
C SER A 140 -13.16 4.81 -16.98
N SER A 141 -13.92 5.67 -16.28
CA SER A 141 -14.33 6.98 -16.77
C SER A 141 -13.20 8.03 -16.78
N GLY A 142 -12.03 7.71 -16.21
CA GLY A 142 -10.92 8.65 -16.03
C GLY A 142 -11.20 9.75 -15.00
N GLN A 143 -12.36 9.72 -14.33
CA GLN A 143 -12.65 10.64 -13.24
C GLN A 143 -11.87 10.23 -12.00
N CYS A 144 -11.23 11.20 -11.35
CA CYS A 144 -10.56 10.97 -10.08
C CYS A 144 -11.64 10.70 -9.00
N PRO A 145 -11.53 9.61 -8.22
CA PRO A 145 -12.45 9.37 -7.11
C PRO A 145 -12.46 10.54 -6.12
N ILE A 146 -13.63 10.83 -5.59
CA ILE A 146 -13.78 11.80 -4.50
C ILE A 146 -13.53 11.07 -3.17
N PHE A 147 -12.51 11.52 -2.44
CA PHE A 147 -12.20 11.04 -1.10
C PHE A 147 -12.61 12.03 -0.02
N HIS A 148 -12.96 11.50 1.14
CA HIS A 148 -13.11 12.22 2.39
C HIS A 148 -12.08 11.70 3.40
N PHE A 149 -11.42 12.62 4.09
CA PHE A 149 -10.30 12.31 4.98
C PHE A 149 -10.61 12.74 6.41
N GLU A 150 -10.36 11.87 7.39
CA GLU A 150 -10.50 12.22 8.79
C GLU A 150 -9.32 11.73 9.64
N TRP A 151 -8.78 12.63 10.45
CA TRP A 151 -7.84 12.29 11.50
C TRP A 151 -8.58 11.79 12.74
N VAL A 152 -8.13 10.66 13.28
CA VAL A 152 -8.59 10.08 14.55
C VAL A 152 -7.38 9.77 15.44
N SER A 153 -7.60 9.73 16.75
CA SER A 153 -6.56 9.40 17.72
C SER A 153 -6.78 8.04 18.33
N ILE A 154 -5.70 7.31 18.60
CA ILE A 154 -5.79 6.05 19.35
C ILE A 154 -6.23 6.40 20.77
N GLY A 155 -7.36 5.84 21.20
CA GLY A 155 -8.04 6.20 22.44
C GLY A 155 -9.43 6.79 22.22
N ASP A 156 -9.79 7.12 20.97
CA ASP A 156 -11.13 7.60 20.64
C ASP A 156 -12.13 6.43 20.66
N PHE A 157 -12.79 6.23 21.81
CA PHE A 157 -13.78 5.19 22.05
C PHE A 157 -15.15 5.79 22.42
N PRO A 158 -16.25 5.05 22.24
CA PRO A 158 -16.36 3.72 21.62
C PRO A 158 -16.18 3.75 20.09
N LEU A 159 -15.75 2.63 19.50
CA LEU A 159 -15.58 2.49 18.05
C LEU A 159 -16.87 1.97 17.41
N VAL A 160 -17.10 2.30 16.14
CA VAL A 160 -18.20 1.76 15.32
C VAL A 160 -18.17 0.23 15.29
N SER A 161 -19.30 -0.45 15.20
CA SER A 161 -19.41 -1.89 14.99
C SER A 161 -19.68 -2.21 13.50
N TYR A 162 -19.67 -3.49 13.12
CA TYR A 162 -20.12 -3.89 11.78
C TYR A 162 -21.57 -3.47 11.47
N HIS A 163 -22.43 -3.30 12.48
CA HIS A 163 -23.80 -2.83 12.28
C HIS A 163 -23.89 -1.32 11.99
N ASP A 164 -22.86 -0.56 12.37
CA ASP A 164 -22.80 0.89 12.16
C ASP A 164 -22.17 1.26 10.81
N VAL A 165 -21.46 0.33 10.15
CA VAL A 165 -20.90 0.55 8.82
C VAL A 165 -22.02 0.47 7.79
N LEU A 166 -22.59 1.64 7.47
CA LEU A 166 -23.76 1.79 6.60
C LEU A 166 -23.51 1.38 5.13
N ALA A 167 -22.24 1.33 4.70
CA ALA A 167 -21.85 0.95 3.37
C ALA A 167 -20.58 0.09 3.43
N PHE A 168 -20.77 -1.21 3.71
CA PHE A 168 -19.69 -2.18 3.55
C PHE A 168 -19.65 -2.59 2.08
N ASN A 169 -18.50 -2.42 1.45
CA ASN A 169 -18.26 -2.94 0.11
C ASN A 169 -17.73 -4.38 0.22
N PRO A 170 -18.56 -5.42 0.05
CA PRO A 170 -18.10 -6.80 0.16
C PRO A 170 -17.12 -7.19 -0.95
N ALA A 171 -17.00 -6.36 -2.00
CA ALA A 171 -16.03 -6.61 -3.05
C ALA A 171 -14.61 -6.25 -2.63
N ARG A 172 -14.42 -5.44 -1.57
CA ARG A 172 -13.10 -5.05 -1.07
C ARG A 172 -12.61 -6.06 -0.04
N LEU A 173 -11.61 -6.84 -0.43
CA LEU A 173 -10.98 -7.78 0.48
C LEU A 173 -10.18 -7.03 1.55
N PRO A 174 -10.40 -7.31 2.85
CA PRO A 174 -9.63 -6.70 3.91
C PRO A 174 -8.17 -7.17 3.82
N CYS A 175 -7.25 -6.23 3.97
CA CYS A 175 -5.83 -6.51 4.13
C CYS A 175 -5.17 -5.49 5.05
N TYR A 176 -4.09 -5.89 5.73
CA TYR A 176 -3.41 -5.07 6.73
C TYR A 176 -1.91 -5.00 6.49
N GLY A 177 -1.30 -3.88 6.83
CA GLY A 177 0.12 -3.63 6.60
C GLY A 177 0.98 -4.30 7.67
N VAL A 178 1.96 -5.09 7.24
CA VAL A 178 3.10 -5.50 8.05
C VAL A 178 4.25 -4.55 7.75
N ILE A 179 4.73 -3.86 8.79
CA ILE A 179 5.67 -2.75 8.65
C ILE A 179 7.11 -3.25 8.56
N HIS A 180 7.90 -2.66 7.68
CA HIS A 180 9.34 -2.79 7.62
C HIS A 180 9.99 -1.41 7.67
N ARG A 181 10.73 -1.13 8.75
CA ARG A 181 11.50 0.10 8.87
C ARG A 181 12.77 -0.03 8.04
N THR A 182 12.97 0.90 7.12
CA THR A 182 14.13 0.87 6.24
C THR A 182 14.52 2.28 5.79
N SER A 183 15.38 2.36 4.77
CA SER A 183 15.70 3.60 4.08
C SER A 183 15.65 3.36 2.58
N GLU A 184 15.40 4.42 1.82
CA GLU A 184 15.50 4.41 0.35
C GLU A 184 16.57 5.37 -0.14
N LEU A 185 17.08 5.10 -1.34
CA LEU A 185 18.01 5.98 -2.04
C LEU A 185 17.24 7.18 -2.58
N ILE A 186 17.79 8.39 -2.43
CA ILE A 186 17.09 9.60 -2.88
C ILE A 186 16.87 9.60 -4.40
N THR A 187 17.82 9.07 -5.17
CA THR A 187 17.70 9.02 -6.64
C THR A 187 16.82 7.88 -7.16
N GLU A 188 16.49 6.92 -6.30
CA GLU A 188 15.70 5.74 -6.64
C GLU A 188 14.59 5.52 -5.60
N PRO A 189 13.54 6.39 -5.60
CA PRO A 189 12.45 6.28 -4.66
C PRO A 189 11.73 4.94 -4.81
N MET A 190 11.46 4.28 -3.69
CA MET A 190 10.78 3.01 -3.66
C MET A 190 9.31 3.19 -4.00
N SER A 191 8.80 2.47 -5.01
CA SER A 191 7.36 2.31 -5.18
C SER A 191 6.87 1.22 -4.24
N GLY A 192 5.95 1.59 -3.36
CA GLY A 192 5.38 0.74 -2.33
C GLY A 192 4.41 1.59 -1.53
N ILE A 193 3.59 0.95 -0.71
CA ILE A 193 2.81 1.68 0.29
C ILE A 193 3.77 2.00 1.41
N LYS A 194 4.10 3.28 1.55
CA LYS A 194 5.14 3.74 2.47
C LYS A 194 4.79 5.07 3.12
N ILE A 195 5.34 5.27 4.31
CA ILE A 195 5.35 6.52 5.07
C ILE A 195 6.77 7.10 5.02
N GLY A 196 6.85 8.40 4.72
CA GLY A 196 8.08 9.16 4.57
C GLY A 196 8.87 8.84 3.30
N GLY A 197 10.04 9.49 3.20
CA GLY A 197 10.92 9.37 2.04
C GLY A 197 10.61 10.36 0.93
N THR A 198 10.80 9.94 -0.31
CA THR A 198 10.53 10.73 -1.52
C THR A 198 9.42 10.05 -2.33
N PRO A 199 8.45 10.80 -2.89
CA PRO A 199 7.39 10.19 -3.69
C PRO A 199 8.00 9.44 -4.89
N SER A 200 7.45 8.28 -5.26
CA SER A 200 7.97 7.49 -6.40
C SER A 200 7.85 8.17 -7.77
N TRP A 201 7.21 9.33 -7.82
CA TRP A 201 6.93 10.09 -9.01
C TRP A 201 7.48 11.51 -8.85
N ILE A 202 8.69 11.75 -9.40
CA ILE A 202 9.36 13.06 -9.30
C ILE A 202 9.67 13.64 -10.68
N HIS A 203 9.20 13.03 -11.77
CA HIS A 203 9.81 13.40 -13.03
C HIS A 203 9.35 14.74 -13.63
N TYR A 204 8.11 15.25 -13.49
CA TYR A 204 7.70 16.44 -14.28
C TYR A 204 6.57 17.37 -13.76
N GLU A 205 6.16 17.37 -12.49
CA GLU A 205 4.94 18.10 -12.07
C GLU A 205 5.07 19.03 -10.85
N GLU A 206 4.02 19.82 -10.63
CA GLU A 206 3.90 20.86 -9.60
C GLU A 206 4.06 20.27 -8.19
N PHE A 207 4.93 20.91 -7.39
CA PHE A 207 5.10 20.56 -5.99
C PHE A 207 3.86 20.98 -5.20
N LEU A 208 3.20 20.03 -4.55
CA LEU A 208 2.22 20.35 -3.52
C LEU A 208 2.92 20.98 -2.29
N PRO A 209 2.23 21.86 -1.54
CA PRO A 209 2.78 22.40 -0.31
C PRO A 209 3.06 21.32 0.74
N GLY A 210 4.04 21.59 1.60
CA GLY A 210 4.39 20.73 2.73
C GLY A 210 5.43 19.66 2.44
N SER A 211 5.58 18.75 3.38
CA SER A 211 6.48 17.60 3.28
C SER A 211 5.72 16.36 2.84
N PHE A 212 6.38 15.50 2.06
CA PHE A 212 5.82 14.20 1.69
C PHE A 212 5.55 13.37 2.95
N LEU A 213 4.29 12.92 3.09
CA LEU A 213 3.85 12.18 4.25
C LEU A 213 3.83 10.68 3.97
N PHE A 214 3.09 10.26 2.94
CA PHE A 214 2.97 8.86 2.54
C PHE A 214 2.45 8.74 1.11
N GLN A 215 2.56 7.55 0.52
CA GLN A 215 1.98 7.27 -0.79
C GLN A 215 1.20 5.97 -0.80
N ILE A 216 0.28 5.90 -1.76
CA ILE A 216 -0.45 4.68 -2.08
C ILE A 216 -0.37 4.43 -3.60
N PRO A 217 0.60 3.63 -4.05
CA PRO A 217 0.75 3.32 -5.46
C PRO A 217 -0.35 2.40 -5.99
N SER A 218 -0.53 2.45 -7.33
CA SER A 218 -1.35 1.49 -8.08
C SER A 218 -0.65 0.12 -8.10
N LEU A 219 -0.83 -0.66 -7.04
CA LEU A 219 -0.16 -1.94 -6.88
C LEU A 219 -1.17 -3.09 -6.84
N SER A 220 -0.77 -4.16 -7.52
CA SER A 220 -1.41 -5.47 -7.38
C SER A 220 -0.42 -6.44 -6.79
N PRO A 221 -0.87 -7.32 -5.87
CA PRO A 221 -0.03 -8.42 -5.43
C PRO A 221 0.42 -9.19 -6.67
N ALA A 222 1.72 -9.49 -6.74
CA ALA A 222 2.24 -10.27 -7.85
C ALA A 222 1.72 -11.70 -7.75
N ALA A 223 0.56 -11.96 -8.37
CA ALA A 223 -0.15 -13.21 -8.30
C ALA A 223 0.67 -14.40 -8.83
N SER A 224 1.68 -14.12 -9.67
CA SER A 224 2.64 -15.09 -10.19
C SER A 224 3.81 -15.41 -9.24
N LEU A 225 3.96 -14.67 -8.15
CA LEU A 225 5.02 -14.88 -7.18
C LEU A 225 4.51 -15.63 -5.94
N PRO A 226 5.37 -16.44 -5.29
CA PRO A 226 5.04 -17.03 -4.00
C PRO A 226 4.78 -15.93 -2.97
N TYR A 227 3.82 -16.16 -2.08
CA TYR A 227 3.46 -15.22 -1.03
C TYR A 227 3.00 -13.85 -1.55
N PRO A 228 1.86 -13.76 -2.27
CA PRO A 228 1.27 -12.46 -2.60
C PRO A 228 0.91 -11.64 -1.34
N PHE A 229 0.77 -12.31 -0.19
CA PHE A 229 0.63 -11.71 1.13
C PHE A 229 1.59 -12.40 2.11
N VAL A 230 1.97 -11.72 3.19
CA VAL A 230 2.87 -12.27 4.23
C VAL A 230 2.38 -13.58 4.84
N ASN A 231 1.07 -13.83 4.84
CA ASN A 231 0.41 -14.97 5.48
C ASN A 231 -0.23 -15.96 4.49
N THR A 232 0.01 -15.81 3.18
CA THR A 232 -0.63 -16.64 2.15
C THR A 232 0.41 -17.30 1.24
N PRO A 233 0.83 -18.55 1.49
CA PRO A 233 1.97 -19.17 0.79
C PRO A 233 1.74 -19.54 -0.69
N PHE A 234 0.49 -19.52 -1.16
CA PHE A 234 0.13 -20.08 -2.46
C PHE A 234 0.26 -19.04 -3.58
N VAL A 235 0.95 -19.45 -4.66
CA VAL A 235 0.92 -18.76 -5.97
C VAL A 235 -0.45 -18.98 -6.59
N TYR A 236 -1.05 -17.92 -7.11
CA TYR A 236 -2.29 -18.07 -7.86
C TYR A 236 -1.92 -18.56 -9.26
N ALA A 237 -1.98 -19.88 -9.47
CA ALA A 237 -2.10 -20.38 -10.83
C ALA A 237 -3.47 -19.91 -11.32
N SER A 238 -3.51 -18.86 -12.14
CA SER A 238 -4.69 -18.65 -12.98
C SER A 238 -4.99 -20.00 -13.65
N PRO A 239 -6.25 -20.47 -13.67
CA PRO A 239 -6.61 -21.71 -14.36
C PRO A 239 -6.17 -21.74 -15.85
N SER A 240 -5.80 -20.58 -16.42
CA SER A 240 -5.27 -20.44 -17.78
C SER A 240 -3.73 -20.50 -17.91
N THR A 241 -2.96 -20.55 -16.82
CA THR A 241 -1.48 -20.62 -16.88
C THR A 241 -0.98 -22.06 -16.77
N GLN A 242 -1.30 -22.90 -17.76
CA GLN A 242 -0.49 -24.08 -18.06
C GLN A 242 0.54 -23.72 -19.13
N TYR A 243 1.80 -24.05 -18.86
CA TYR A 243 2.98 -23.76 -19.65
C TYR A 243 2.79 -23.99 -21.16
N GLY A 244 2.81 -22.91 -21.94
CA GLY A 244 2.88 -22.96 -23.39
C GLY A 244 2.07 -21.87 -24.08
N ARG A 245 2.63 -20.65 -24.18
CA ARG A 245 2.14 -19.51 -24.98
C ARG A 245 0.63 -19.24 -24.89
N VAL A 246 0.24 -18.34 -23.99
CA VAL A 246 -1.16 -17.88 -23.86
C VAL A 246 -1.28 -16.41 -24.28
N ARG A 247 -2.27 -16.15 -25.14
CA ARG A 247 -2.78 -14.82 -25.48
C ARG A 247 -3.37 -14.18 -24.23
N LEU A 248 -3.01 -12.93 -23.95
CA LEU A 248 -3.67 -12.06 -22.98
C LEU A 248 -5.18 -12.02 -23.26
N GLY A 249 -5.99 -12.73 -22.48
CA GLY A 249 -7.44 -12.70 -22.59
C GLY A 249 -8.13 -13.76 -21.73
N THR A 250 -8.65 -13.37 -20.57
CA THR A 250 -10.10 -13.28 -20.23
C THR A 250 -10.38 -13.07 -18.74
N TYR A 251 -9.36 -13.10 -17.86
CA TYR A 251 -9.47 -12.50 -16.52
C TYR A 251 -8.42 -11.40 -16.36
N PRO A 252 -8.80 -10.17 -15.93
CA PRO A 252 -7.80 -9.16 -15.62
C PRO A 252 -6.92 -9.70 -14.49
N PRO A 253 -5.59 -9.56 -14.55
CA PRO A 253 -4.62 -10.02 -13.52
C PRO A 253 -4.79 -9.36 -12.13
N TRP A 254 -5.87 -8.61 -11.98
CA TRP A 254 -6.20 -7.71 -10.89
C TRP A 254 -7.15 -8.31 -9.85
N HIS A 255 -7.56 -9.58 -9.97
CA HIS A 255 -8.55 -10.20 -9.07
C HIS A 255 -7.99 -11.38 -8.26
N TYR A 256 -8.35 -11.46 -6.98
CA TYR A 256 -8.05 -12.53 -6.00
C TYR A 256 -9.38 -13.07 -5.57
N LEU A 257 -9.62 -14.36 -5.83
CA LEU A 257 -10.92 -14.99 -5.55
C LEU A 257 -12.11 -14.25 -6.21
N GLY A 258 -11.89 -13.60 -7.36
CA GLY A 258 -12.93 -12.83 -8.07
C GLY A 258 -13.13 -11.40 -7.56
N HIS A 259 -12.32 -10.94 -6.61
CA HIS A 259 -12.35 -9.59 -6.07
C HIS A 259 -11.14 -8.79 -6.51
N PRO A 260 -11.25 -7.52 -6.90
CA PRO A 260 -10.08 -6.70 -7.17
C PRO A 260 -9.15 -6.73 -5.94
N ILE A 261 -7.93 -7.23 -6.10
CA ILE A 261 -7.07 -7.56 -4.95
C ILE A 261 -6.69 -6.28 -4.22
N LEU A 262 -6.43 -5.23 -4.99
CA LEU A 262 -6.02 -3.91 -4.56
C LEU A 262 -6.26 -2.90 -5.70
N TRP A 263 -5.96 -1.65 -5.41
CA TRP A 263 -5.74 -0.44 -6.22
C TRP A 263 -5.35 -0.54 -7.71
N THR A 264 -6.02 -1.29 -8.59
CA THR A 264 -5.45 -1.55 -9.93
C THR A 264 -5.72 -0.50 -11.00
N ASN A 265 -6.55 0.54 -10.74
CA ASN A 265 -6.97 1.49 -11.78
C ASN A 265 -7.07 2.97 -11.33
N MET A 266 -6.74 3.32 -10.07
CA MET A 266 -6.81 4.72 -9.61
C MET A 266 -5.47 5.46 -9.70
N GLY A 267 -4.46 4.82 -10.29
CA GLY A 267 -3.14 5.40 -10.30
C GLY A 267 -2.46 5.45 -8.92
N CYS A 268 -1.39 6.23 -8.79
CA CYS A 268 -0.71 6.43 -7.52
C CYS A 268 -1.26 7.68 -6.81
N MET A 269 -1.54 7.58 -5.51
CA MET A 269 -1.84 8.75 -4.68
C MET A 269 -0.64 9.13 -3.82
N TYR A 270 -0.36 10.42 -3.74
CA TYR A 270 0.72 11.00 -2.93
C TYR A 270 0.12 12.02 -1.97
N PHE A 271 0.58 11.98 -0.72
CA PHE A 271 0.02 12.78 0.35
C PHE A 271 1.10 13.64 1.00
N PHE A 272 0.76 14.90 1.29
CA PHE A 272 1.66 15.91 1.82
C PHE A 272 1.01 16.60 3.01
N PHE A 273 1.84 17.07 3.94
CA PHE A 273 1.40 17.80 5.12
C PHE A 273 2.38 18.95 5.42
N ASP A 274 1.86 20.15 5.64
CA ASP A 274 2.68 21.34 5.89
C ASP A 274 2.75 21.76 7.37
N GLY A 275 2.13 20.97 8.26
CA GLY A 275 1.96 21.29 9.68
C GLY A 275 0.57 21.81 10.04
N SER A 276 -0.21 22.23 9.04
CA SER A 276 -1.56 22.78 9.22
C SER A 276 -2.60 22.13 8.33
N GLU A 277 -2.25 21.89 7.06
CA GLU A 277 -3.15 21.39 6.04
C GLU A 277 -2.60 20.13 5.38
N PHE A 278 -3.54 19.32 4.90
CA PHE A 278 -3.27 18.05 4.24
C PHE A 278 -3.58 18.19 2.75
N TYR A 279 -2.61 17.82 1.91
CA TYR A 279 -2.71 17.89 0.46
C TYR A 279 -2.55 16.49 -0.13
N TRP A 280 -3.19 16.25 -1.26
CA TRP A 280 -3.03 14.99 -1.99
C TRP A 280 -3.16 15.20 -3.50
N ILE A 281 -2.51 14.33 -4.25
CA ILE A 281 -2.60 14.28 -5.71
C ILE A 281 -2.64 12.81 -6.16
N GLY A 282 -3.45 12.53 -7.18
CA GLY A 282 -3.57 11.21 -7.80
C GLY A 282 -3.08 11.23 -9.25
N HIS A 283 -2.30 10.22 -9.66
CA HIS A 283 -1.78 10.04 -11.02
C HIS A 283 -2.24 8.72 -11.62
N ASN A 284 -3.20 8.78 -12.55
CA ASN A 284 -3.65 7.64 -13.35
C ASN A 284 -2.64 7.18 -14.40
#